data_AF-A0A958F9J5-F1
#
_entry.id   AF-A0A958F9J5-F1
#
_cell.length_a   1.000
_cell.length_b   1.000
_cell.length_c   1.000
_cell.angle_alpha   90.00
_cell.angle_beta   90.00
_cell.angle_gamma   90.00
#
_symmetry.space_group_name_H-M   'P 1'
#
loop_
_entity.id
_entity.type
_entity.pdbx_description
1 polymer ?
#
loop_
_entity_poly.entity_id
_entity_poly.type
_entity_poly.pdbx_seq_one_letter_code
_entity_poly.pdbx_strand_id
1 'polypeptide(L)'
;MTYINGIFKKHIQHLMLVMLALLFSHELFAQERGIPIHVNRGIQKTTAEIMATPPPQRPANFEQIRDSWEPEGPDREHLPQAPGAIDAPQWPLSKGPAPNPVPLLSPQTLGIQFDGATGPPPYPPDTDGAVGLTQFFVFINGRMRTFDKTTGVADGVIDIDPDVFFAAVETPP
;
A
#
# COMPACT_ATOMS: atom_id res chain seq x y z
N MET A 1 4.30 3.90 81.37
CA MET A 1 5.05 4.36 80.19
C MET A 1 5.34 3.19 79.25
N THR A 2 4.29 2.42 78.87
CA THR A 2 4.44 1.14 78.14
C THR A 2 3.52 1.05 76.92
N TYR A 3 2.52 1.93 76.81
CA TYR A 3 1.51 1.91 75.75
C TYR A 3 1.99 2.60 74.45
N ILE A 4 2.89 3.59 74.55
CA ILE A 4 3.37 4.39 73.40
C ILE A 4 4.37 3.59 72.53
N ASN A 5 5.16 2.70 73.12
CA ASN A 5 6.17 1.89 72.41
C ASN A 5 5.56 0.80 71.51
N GLY A 6 4.36 0.29 71.82
CA GLY A 6 3.70 -0.75 71.03
C GLY A 6 3.13 -0.23 69.70
N ILE A 7 2.65 1.01 69.69
CA ILE A 7 2.06 1.66 68.51
C ILE A 7 3.15 2.01 67.49
N PHE A 8 4.27 2.58 67.96
CA PHE A 8 5.42 2.90 67.11
C PHE A 8 6.02 1.66 66.44
N LYS A 9 6.15 0.55 67.18
CA LYS A 9 6.67 -0.72 66.66
C LYS A 9 5.77 -1.33 65.59
N LYS A 10 4.45 -1.27 65.77
CA LYS A 10 3.48 -1.74 64.76
C LYS A 10 3.52 -0.90 63.48
N HIS A 11 3.64 0.42 63.58
CA HIS A 11 3.72 1.29 62.40
C HIS A 11 5.02 1.09 61.61
N ILE A 12 6.16 0.91 62.29
CA ILE A 12 7.43 0.59 61.62
C ILE A 12 7.36 -0.77 60.93
N GLN A 13 6.72 -1.78 61.55
CA GLN A 13 6.53 -3.09 60.93
C GLN A 13 5.63 -3.04 59.69
N HIS A 14 4.55 -2.26 59.70
CA HIS A 14 3.68 -2.10 58.53
C HIS A 14 4.39 -1.31 57.43
N LEU A 15 5.16 -0.27 57.78
CA LEU A 15 5.93 0.52 56.81
C LEU A 15 7.02 -0.33 56.14
N MET A 16 7.72 -1.19 56.88
CA MET A 16 8.68 -2.12 56.30
C MET A 16 8.01 -3.19 55.43
N LEU A 17 6.82 -3.67 55.80
CA LEU A 17 6.06 -4.63 54.99
C LEU A 17 5.61 -4.02 53.65
N VAL A 18 5.18 -2.76 53.66
CA VAL A 18 4.78 -2.01 52.45
C VAL A 18 5.98 -1.71 51.56
N MET A 19 7.12 -1.31 52.15
CA MET A 19 8.37 -1.12 51.40
C MET A 19 8.89 -2.43 50.79
N LEU A 20 8.76 -3.56 51.50
CA LEU A 20 9.11 -4.87 50.96
C LEU A 20 8.18 -5.28 49.81
N ALA A 21 6.89 -4.99 49.89
CA ALA A 21 5.93 -5.25 48.81
C ALA A 21 6.21 -4.38 47.57
N LEU A 22 6.59 -3.12 47.77
CA LEU A 22 6.96 -2.20 46.67
C LEU A 22 8.29 -2.60 46.01
N LEU A 23 9.27 -3.14 46.75
CA LEU A 23 10.52 -3.65 46.18
C LEU A 23 10.32 -4.93 45.34
N PHE A 24 9.25 -5.69 45.59
CA PHE A 24 8.86 -6.86 44.79
C PHE A 24 8.03 -6.51 43.54
N SER A 25 7.74 -5.22 43.29
CA SER A 25 6.89 -4.75 42.19
C SER A 25 7.66 -4.29 40.94
N HIS A 26 8.95 -4.59 40.82
CA HIS A 26 9.65 -4.33 39.55
C HIS A 26 9.25 -5.39 38.52
N GLU A 27 8.42 -4.96 37.56
CA GLU A 27 7.99 -5.78 36.43
C GLU A 27 9.20 -6.30 35.65
N LEU A 28 9.35 -7.62 35.64
CA LEU A 28 10.07 -8.31 34.59
C LEU A 28 9.17 -8.28 33.36
N PHE A 29 9.41 -7.36 32.43
CA PHE A 29 8.99 -7.55 31.05
C PHE A 29 9.73 -8.79 30.53
N ALA A 30 9.09 -9.97 30.66
CA ALA A 30 9.55 -11.16 29.99
C ALA A 30 9.39 -10.93 28.49
N GLN A 31 10.51 -10.85 27.76
CA GLN A 31 10.47 -10.86 26.31
C GLN A 31 9.96 -12.25 25.88
N GLU A 32 8.67 -12.31 25.51
CA GLU A 32 8.05 -13.52 25.02
C GLU A 32 8.80 -13.97 23.75
N ARG A 33 9.42 -15.15 23.82
CA ARG A 33 10.14 -15.71 22.67
C ARG A 33 9.11 -16.02 21.59
N GLY A 34 9.16 -15.27 20.48
CA GLY A 34 8.26 -15.47 19.35
C GLY A 34 8.22 -16.94 18.91
N ILE A 35 7.01 -17.45 18.70
CA ILE A 35 6.78 -18.82 18.23
C ILE A 35 7.04 -18.82 16.71
N PRO A 36 7.98 -19.62 16.19
CA PRO A 36 8.17 -19.75 14.76
C PRO A 36 6.92 -20.38 14.14
N ILE A 37 6.32 -19.69 13.17
CA ILE A 37 5.25 -20.25 12.36
C ILE A 37 5.86 -21.09 11.25
N HIS A 38 5.48 -22.37 11.18
CA HIS A 38 5.82 -23.22 10.05
C HIS A 38 4.80 -22.98 8.93
N VAL A 39 5.23 -22.26 7.90
CA VAL A 39 4.43 -22.03 6.68
C VAL A 39 4.87 -22.98 5.58
N ASN A 40 3.96 -23.26 4.63
CA ASN A 40 4.31 -23.99 3.42
C ASN A 40 5.37 -23.22 2.62
N ARG A 41 6.23 -23.96 1.92
CA ARG A 41 7.22 -23.36 1.03
C ARG A 41 6.51 -22.64 -0.11
N GLY A 42 6.96 -21.42 -0.42
CA GLY A 42 6.44 -20.66 -1.56
C GLY A 42 6.66 -21.37 -2.89
N ILE A 43 5.78 -21.11 -3.85
CA ILE A 43 5.89 -21.61 -5.22
C ILE A 43 6.95 -20.78 -5.95
N GLN A 44 7.86 -21.45 -6.65
CA GLN A 44 8.86 -20.81 -7.51
C GLN A 44 8.58 -21.20 -8.95
N LYS A 45 8.42 -20.19 -9.81
CA LYS A 45 8.34 -20.34 -11.26
C LYS A 45 9.22 -19.30 -11.92
N THR A 46 9.85 -19.68 -13.01
CA THR A 46 10.54 -18.78 -13.92
C THR A 46 9.54 -18.03 -14.79
N THR A 47 9.95 -16.89 -15.34
CA THR A 47 9.15 -16.15 -16.31
C THR A 47 8.72 -17.03 -17.50
N ALA A 48 9.62 -17.88 -18.00
CA ALA A 48 9.32 -18.78 -19.10
C ALA A 48 8.21 -19.80 -18.76
N GLU A 49 8.23 -20.36 -17.55
CA GLU A 49 7.18 -21.28 -17.07
C GLU A 49 5.83 -20.57 -16.90
N ILE A 50 5.83 -19.33 -16.40
CA ILE A 50 4.61 -18.53 -16.25
C ILE A 50 4.04 -18.19 -17.64
N MET A 51 4.87 -17.70 -18.56
CA MET A 51 4.46 -17.34 -19.92
C MET A 51 4.00 -18.54 -20.76
N ALA A 52 4.42 -19.76 -20.40
CA ALA A 52 3.96 -21.00 -21.02
C ALA A 52 2.71 -21.60 -20.33
N THR A 53 2.24 -21.01 -19.23
CA THR A 53 1.08 -21.52 -18.49
C THR A 53 -0.20 -21.26 -19.29
N PRO A 54 -1.06 -22.28 -19.53
CA PRO A 54 -2.34 -22.07 -20.19
C PRO A 54 -3.29 -21.26 -19.30
N PRO A 55 -4.19 -20.45 -19.87
CA PRO A 55 -5.15 -19.69 -19.08
C PRO A 55 -6.05 -20.62 -18.25
N PRO A 56 -6.37 -20.23 -17.00
CA PRO A 56 -7.26 -21.02 -16.17
C PRO A 56 -8.63 -21.17 -16.84
N GLN A 57 -9.24 -22.35 -16.69
CA GLN A 57 -10.61 -22.58 -17.14
C GLN A 57 -11.56 -21.81 -16.22
N ARG A 58 -11.97 -20.62 -16.63
CA ARG A 58 -13.00 -19.85 -15.94
C ARG A 58 -14.31 -20.63 -16.01
N PRO A 59 -14.95 -20.97 -14.86
CA PRO A 59 -16.22 -21.67 -14.92
C PRO A 59 -17.27 -20.75 -15.55
N ALA A 60 -18.20 -21.32 -16.31
CA ALA A 60 -19.15 -20.59 -17.16
C ALA A 60 -20.09 -19.64 -16.38
N ASN A 61 -20.11 -19.73 -15.05
CA ASN A 61 -20.92 -18.97 -14.10
C ASN A 61 -20.12 -17.90 -13.33
N PHE A 62 -18.86 -17.62 -13.68
CA PHE A 62 -18.23 -16.38 -13.23
C PHE A 62 -19.04 -15.25 -13.86
N GLU A 63 -20.01 -14.73 -13.11
CA GLU A 63 -20.69 -13.50 -13.46
C GLU A 63 -19.58 -12.45 -13.60
N GLN A 64 -19.25 -12.10 -14.84
CA GLN A 64 -18.63 -10.82 -15.13
C GLN A 64 -19.48 -9.82 -14.35
N ILE A 65 -18.91 -9.21 -13.31
CA ILE A 65 -19.63 -8.33 -12.39
C ILE A 65 -20.47 -7.41 -13.26
N ARG A 66 -21.77 -7.72 -13.35
CA ARG A 66 -22.69 -6.96 -14.18
C ARG A 66 -22.93 -5.73 -13.36
N ASP A 67 -22.46 -4.60 -13.87
CA ASP A 67 -22.77 -3.23 -13.46
C ASP A 67 -23.84 -3.20 -12.38
N SER A 68 -23.41 -3.34 -11.11
CA SER A 68 -24.27 -2.87 -10.04
C SER A 68 -24.26 -1.38 -10.20
N TRP A 69 -25.40 -0.80 -10.57
CA TRP A 69 -25.60 0.64 -10.60
C TRP A 69 -24.95 1.25 -9.35
N GLU A 70 -23.84 1.96 -9.53
CA GLU A 70 -23.26 2.74 -8.47
C GLU A 70 -24.16 3.97 -8.34
N PRO A 71 -24.75 4.23 -7.16
CA PRO A 71 -25.35 5.53 -6.91
C PRO A 71 -24.21 6.55 -6.96
N GLU A 72 -24.05 7.22 -8.11
CA GLU A 72 -23.31 8.46 -8.13
C GLU A 72 -23.91 9.35 -7.05
N GLY A 73 -23.04 9.90 -6.19
CA GLY A 73 -23.44 10.83 -5.13
C GLY A 73 -24.27 11.97 -5.71
N PRO A 74 -24.82 12.85 -4.85
CA PRO A 74 -25.68 13.95 -5.32
C PRO A 74 -25.04 14.69 -6.50
N ASP A 75 -25.80 14.95 -7.57
CA ASP A 75 -25.31 15.62 -8.78
C ASP A 75 -24.47 16.87 -8.42
N ARG A 76 -23.21 16.88 -8.87
CA ARG A 76 -22.25 17.97 -8.64
C ARG A 76 -21.85 18.67 -9.94
N GLU A 77 -22.42 18.31 -11.09
CA GLU A 77 -22.04 18.85 -12.41
C GLU A 77 -22.21 20.37 -12.48
N HIS A 78 -23.18 20.90 -11.72
CA HIS A 78 -23.54 22.32 -11.69
C HIS A 78 -23.04 23.06 -10.45
N LEU A 79 -22.22 22.42 -9.62
CA LEU A 79 -21.66 23.06 -8.43
C LEU A 79 -20.38 23.81 -8.78
N PRO A 80 -20.14 25.00 -8.20
CA PRO A 80 -18.86 25.67 -8.35
C PRO A 80 -17.71 24.77 -7.90
N GLN A 81 -16.66 24.65 -8.72
CA GLN A 81 -15.45 23.95 -8.32
C GLN A 81 -14.76 24.76 -7.23
N ALA A 82 -14.63 24.18 -6.04
CA ALA A 82 -13.97 24.78 -4.88
C ALA A 82 -14.38 26.24 -4.59
N PRO A 83 -15.64 26.52 -4.20
CA PRO A 83 -16.19 27.89 -4.08
C PRO A 83 -15.48 28.79 -3.05
N GLY A 84 -14.62 28.22 -2.18
CA GLY A 84 -13.80 28.95 -1.22
C GLY A 84 -12.29 28.90 -1.51
N ALA A 85 -11.88 28.39 -2.68
CA ALA A 85 -10.47 28.40 -3.06
C ALA A 85 -10.02 29.84 -3.34
N ILE A 86 -8.88 30.19 -2.75
CA ILE A 86 -8.19 31.44 -3.07
C ILE A 86 -7.54 31.24 -4.44
N ASP A 87 -7.75 32.18 -5.37
CA ASP A 87 -7.06 32.21 -6.67
C ASP A 87 -5.58 32.56 -6.47
N ALA A 88 -4.81 31.57 -6.01
CA ALA A 88 -3.40 31.70 -5.72
C ALA A 88 -2.63 30.53 -6.34
N PRO A 89 -1.55 30.80 -7.09
CA PRO A 89 -0.76 29.75 -7.74
C PRO A 89 0.14 28.98 -6.75
N GLN A 90 0.17 29.36 -5.47
CA GLN A 90 1.03 28.76 -4.45
C GLN A 90 0.44 28.88 -3.05
N TRP A 91 0.70 27.87 -2.21
CA TRP A 91 0.47 27.89 -0.77
C TRP A 91 1.77 27.54 -0.04
N PRO A 92 2.18 28.28 1.02
CA PRO A 92 1.54 29.45 1.60
C PRO A 92 1.52 30.65 0.64
N LEU A 93 0.57 31.58 0.84
CA LEU A 93 0.48 32.80 0.04
C LEU A 93 1.79 33.58 0.11
N SER A 94 2.37 33.91 -1.04
CA SER A 94 3.58 34.73 -1.11
C SER A 94 3.32 36.13 -0.56
N LYS A 95 4.04 36.55 0.47
CA LYS A 95 3.96 37.90 1.05
C LYS A 95 4.84 38.95 0.34
N GLY A 96 5.31 38.67 -0.88
CA GLY A 96 6.27 39.53 -1.58
C GLY A 96 6.25 39.33 -3.10
N PRO A 97 7.07 40.10 -3.84
CA PRO A 97 7.24 39.94 -5.28
C PRO A 97 7.55 38.49 -5.62
N ALA A 98 7.03 38.00 -6.75
CA ALA A 98 7.33 36.67 -7.25
C ALA A 98 8.86 36.44 -7.20
N PRO A 99 9.34 35.33 -6.61
CA PRO A 99 10.74 35.00 -6.66
C PRO A 99 11.20 35.02 -8.13
N ASN A 100 12.38 35.58 -8.40
CA ASN A 100 13.01 35.45 -9.71
C ASN A 100 12.97 33.97 -10.13
N PRO A 101 12.74 33.64 -11.42
CA PRO A 101 12.72 32.27 -11.88
C PRO A 101 13.95 31.54 -11.36
N VAL A 102 13.72 30.63 -10.42
CA VAL A 102 14.79 29.77 -9.90
C VAL A 102 15.26 28.97 -11.12
N PRO A 103 16.56 28.96 -11.44
CA PRO A 103 17.05 28.09 -12.50
C PRO A 103 16.55 26.67 -12.22
N LEU A 104 16.03 25.97 -13.23
CA LEU A 104 15.76 24.53 -13.10
C LEU A 104 17.10 23.84 -12.87
N LEU A 105 17.49 23.68 -11.60
CA LEU A 105 18.68 22.94 -11.18
C LEU A 105 18.45 21.41 -11.26
N SER A 106 17.21 21.01 -11.58
CA SER A 106 16.83 19.64 -11.92
C SER A 106 15.99 19.67 -13.21
N PRO A 107 16.64 19.71 -14.39
CA PRO A 107 15.94 19.49 -15.64
C PRO A 107 15.18 18.16 -15.54
N GLN A 108 13.86 18.20 -15.66
CA GLN A 108 13.12 16.94 -15.81
C GLN A 108 13.46 16.38 -17.18
N THR A 109 14.02 15.18 -17.21
CA THR A 109 14.26 14.46 -18.46
C THR A 109 12.92 14.31 -19.18
N LEU A 110 12.88 14.63 -20.48
CA LEU A 110 11.71 14.34 -21.32
C LEU A 110 11.38 12.85 -21.19
N GLY A 111 10.18 12.57 -20.68
CA GLY A 111 9.68 11.20 -20.59
C GLY A 111 9.35 10.64 -21.98
N ILE A 112 9.19 9.33 -22.04
CA ILE A 112 8.65 8.64 -23.22
C ILE A 112 7.12 8.52 -23.08
N GLN A 113 6.42 8.54 -24.21
CA GLN A 113 4.97 8.29 -24.27
C GLN A 113 4.74 7.05 -25.12
N PHE A 114 4.00 6.07 -24.59
CA PHE A 114 3.67 4.82 -25.27
C PHE A 114 2.31 4.31 -24.78
N ASP A 115 1.65 3.51 -25.60
CA ASP A 115 0.38 2.87 -25.25
C ASP A 115 0.65 1.55 -24.49
N GLY A 116 0.26 1.51 -23.21
CA GLY A 116 0.49 0.34 -22.34
C GLY A 116 -0.43 -0.85 -22.66
N ALA A 117 -1.74 -0.60 -22.78
CA ALA A 117 -2.71 -1.60 -23.22
C ALA A 117 -3.98 -0.92 -23.76
N THR A 118 -4.65 -1.57 -24.71
CA THR A 118 -5.99 -1.19 -25.15
C THR A 118 -7.03 -1.97 -24.37
N GLY A 119 -7.92 -1.30 -23.63
CA GLY A 119 -9.03 -1.93 -22.93
C GLY A 119 -10.26 -2.14 -23.80
N PRO A 120 -11.14 -3.10 -23.45
CA PRO A 120 -12.49 -3.13 -24.00
C PRO A 120 -13.32 -1.96 -23.41
N PRO A 121 -14.10 -1.22 -24.22
CA PRO A 121 -15.08 -0.25 -23.69
C PRO A 121 -16.18 -0.97 -22.88
N PRO A 122 -16.84 -0.33 -21.89
CA PRO A 122 -16.83 1.10 -21.56
C PRO A 122 -16.13 1.46 -20.23
N TYR A 123 -15.47 0.51 -19.56
CA TYR A 123 -14.91 0.74 -18.23
C TYR A 123 -13.67 1.66 -18.32
N PRO A 124 -13.57 2.70 -17.48
CA PRO A 124 -12.30 3.41 -17.34
C PRO A 124 -11.25 2.38 -16.92
N PRO A 125 -10.07 2.39 -17.57
CA PRO A 125 -9.06 1.40 -17.26
C PRO A 125 -8.67 1.49 -15.79
N ASP A 126 -8.60 0.35 -15.10
CA ASP A 126 -7.84 0.30 -13.85
C ASP A 126 -6.37 0.41 -14.25
N THR A 127 -5.77 1.56 -13.96
CA THR A 127 -4.41 1.91 -14.41
C THR A 127 -3.43 1.81 -13.27
N ASP A 128 -2.76 0.66 -13.18
CA ASP A 128 -1.66 0.46 -12.26
C ASP A 128 -0.37 0.11 -13.00
N GLY A 129 0.76 0.36 -12.34
CA GLY A 129 2.06 0.09 -12.90
C GLY A 129 3.21 0.44 -11.97
N ALA A 130 4.41 0.01 -12.35
CA ALA A 130 5.63 0.26 -11.61
C ALA A 130 6.77 0.64 -12.56
N VAL A 131 7.65 1.52 -12.10
CA VAL A 131 8.82 1.97 -12.86
C VAL A 131 10.06 1.28 -12.32
N GLY A 132 10.67 0.42 -13.13
CA GLY A 132 11.97 -0.19 -12.88
C GLY A 132 13.15 0.68 -13.31
N LEU A 133 14.36 0.14 -13.13
CA LEU A 133 15.60 0.79 -13.59
C LEU A 133 15.65 0.89 -15.12
N THR A 134 15.31 -0.21 -15.81
CA THR A 134 15.39 -0.33 -17.27
C THR A 134 14.04 -0.56 -17.94
N GLN A 135 12.96 -0.73 -17.16
CA GLN A 135 11.65 -1.14 -17.68
C GLN A 135 10.51 -0.39 -17.01
N PHE A 136 9.39 -0.26 -17.74
CA PHE A 136 8.07 0.04 -17.18
C PHE A 136 7.28 -1.26 -17.10
N PHE A 137 6.64 -1.51 -15.96
CA PHE A 137 5.66 -2.58 -15.79
C PHE A 137 4.28 -1.96 -15.74
N VAL A 138 3.37 -2.47 -16.55
CA VAL A 138 2.00 -1.97 -16.68
C VAL A 138 1.04 -3.09 -16.36
N PHE A 139 0.06 -2.82 -15.49
CA PHE A 139 -1.07 -3.68 -15.19
C PHE A 139 -2.34 -2.92 -15.55
N ILE A 140 -2.92 -3.24 -16.72
CA ILE A 140 -4.10 -2.55 -17.24
C ILE A 140 -5.06 -3.57 -17.86
N ASN A 141 -6.34 -3.52 -17.48
CA ASN A 141 -7.44 -4.23 -18.14
C ASN A 141 -7.20 -5.72 -18.41
N GLY A 142 -6.76 -6.46 -17.39
CA GLY A 142 -6.47 -7.89 -17.53
C GLY A 142 -5.20 -8.18 -18.34
N ARG A 143 -4.27 -7.22 -18.41
CA ARG A 143 -2.98 -7.43 -19.05
C ARG A 143 -1.84 -6.85 -18.23
N MET A 144 -0.84 -7.69 -17.98
CA MET A 144 0.45 -7.31 -17.45
C MET A 144 1.48 -7.30 -18.57
N ARG A 145 2.19 -6.19 -18.75
CA ARG A 145 3.24 -6.09 -19.77
C ARG A 145 4.42 -5.23 -19.32
N THR A 146 5.62 -5.61 -19.75
CA THR A 146 6.84 -4.82 -19.59
C THR A 146 7.27 -4.10 -20.88
N PHE A 147 7.83 -2.91 -20.71
CA PHE A 147 8.33 -2.05 -21.79
C PHE A 147 9.73 -1.56 -21.46
N ASP A 148 10.60 -1.50 -22.45
CA ASP A 148 11.93 -0.91 -22.30
C ASP A 148 11.81 0.60 -22.01
N LYS A 149 12.46 1.05 -20.94
CA LYS A 149 12.34 2.43 -20.44
C LYS A 149 13.01 3.47 -21.35
N THR A 150 13.89 3.04 -22.24
CA THR A 150 14.59 3.92 -23.19
C THR A 150 13.76 4.17 -24.43
N THR A 151 13.05 3.14 -24.89
CA THR A 151 12.38 3.12 -26.21
C THR A 151 10.86 3.13 -26.12
N GLY A 152 10.28 2.70 -25.00
CA GLY A 152 8.83 2.50 -24.85
C GLY A 152 8.28 1.30 -25.59
N VAL A 153 9.15 0.45 -26.14
CA VAL A 153 8.76 -0.75 -26.88
C VAL A 153 8.59 -1.90 -25.90
N ALA A 154 7.56 -2.73 -26.12
CA ALA A 154 7.37 -3.96 -25.36
C ALA A 154 8.60 -4.86 -25.49
N ASP A 155 9.20 -5.22 -24.36
CA ASP A 155 10.46 -6.00 -24.32
C ASP A 155 10.24 -7.52 -24.43
N GLY A 156 8.98 -7.96 -24.33
CA GLY A 156 8.58 -9.36 -24.42
C GLY A 156 8.94 -10.21 -23.19
N VAL A 157 9.42 -9.60 -22.10
CA VAL A 157 9.75 -10.31 -20.87
C VAL A 157 8.47 -10.75 -20.14
N ILE A 158 7.52 -9.85 -19.96
CA ILE A 158 6.17 -10.15 -19.46
C ILE A 158 5.15 -9.63 -20.47
N ASP A 159 4.21 -10.50 -20.87
CA ASP A 159 3.02 -10.13 -21.63
C ASP A 159 1.93 -11.19 -21.39
N ILE A 160 1.20 -11.05 -20.28
CA ILE A 160 0.31 -12.11 -19.79
C ILE A 160 -0.94 -11.57 -19.11
N ASP A 161 -2.01 -12.37 -19.10
CA ASP A 161 -3.19 -12.11 -18.30
C ASP A 161 -2.88 -12.35 -16.80
N PRO A 162 -3.28 -11.43 -15.89
CA PRO A 162 -3.20 -11.61 -14.44
C PRO A 162 -3.76 -12.94 -13.94
N ASP A 163 -4.89 -13.40 -14.48
CA ASP A 163 -5.51 -14.66 -14.07
C ASP A 163 -4.55 -15.83 -14.29
N VAL A 164 -3.75 -15.80 -15.37
CA VAL A 164 -2.74 -16.84 -15.66
C VAL A 164 -1.55 -16.73 -14.71
N PHE A 165 -1.11 -15.51 -14.42
CA PHE A 165 0.05 -15.26 -13.56
C PHE A 165 -0.21 -15.70 -12.12
N PHE A 166 -1.38 -15.36 -11.58
CA PHE A 166 -1.76 -15.64 -10.19
C PHE A 166 -2.45 -17.00 -10.01
N ALA A 167 -2.76 -17.73 -11.09
CA ALA A 167 -3.38 -19.07 -11.04
C ALA A 167 -2.69 -20.08 -10.08
N ALA A 168 -1.39 -19.93 -9.84
CA ALA A 168 -0.66 -20.82 -8.92
C ALA A 168 -0.96 -20.57 -7.43
N VAL A 169 -1.46 -19.38 -7.08
CA VAL A 169 -1.70 -18.94 -5.69
C VAL A 169 -3.15 -18.57 -5.42
N GLU A 170 -3.96 -18.41 -6.46
CA GLU A 170 -5.40 -18.28 -6.34
C GLU A 170 -6.04 -19.63 -6.02
N THR A 171 -7.06 -19.59 -5.17
CA THR A 171 -7.89 -20.77 -4.92
C THR A 171 -8.91 -20.85 -6.06
N PRO A 172 -9.06 -21.98 -6.76
CA PRO A 172 -10.14 -22.15 -7.71
C PRO A 172 -11.50 -21.89 -7.02
N PRO A 173 -12.48 -21.30 -7.71
CA PRO A 173 -13.82 -21.10 -7.17
C PRO A 173 -14.50 -22.41 -6.75
#